data_AF-A0A8I6TBU3-F1
#
_entry.id   AF-A0A8I6TBU3-F1
#
_cell.length_a   1.000
_cell.length_b   1.000
_cell.length_c   1.000
_cell.angle_alpha   90.00
_cell.angle_beta   90.00
_cell.angle_gamma   90.00
#
_symmetry.space_group_name_H-M   'P 1'
#
loop_
_entity.id
_entity.type
_entity.pdbx_description
1 polymer ?
#
loop_
_entity_poly.entity_id
_entity_poly.type
_entity_poly.pdbx_seq_one_letter_code
_entity_poly.pdbx_strand_id
1 'polypeptide(L)'
;MGTEKLLILLGLIASVVFSALGYDMRKSIVYDKKTPGVFYCPQHKVTDVDKLIVRARPLKKLCEFDGKKPLPSSYKSDCYADIDESDFGCKEKYRIMLRLHPPGSEDNSAEKWQSAYNKLTKKKQKGRKHY
;
A
#
# COMPACT_ATOMS: atom_id res chain seq x y z
N MET A 1 -21.84 34.44 26.44
CA MET A 1 -20.59 34.28 25.65
C MET A 1 -19.91 32.91 25.79
N GLY A 2 -20.51 31.90 26.44
CA GLY A 2 -19.85 30.59 26.67
C GLY A 2 -20.29 29.47 25.72
N THR A 3 -21.57 29.41 25.38
CA THR A 3 -22.16 28.31 24.59
C THR A 3 -21.73 28.33 23.12
N GLU A 4 -21.68 29.52 22.51
CA GLU A 4 -21.25 29.68 21.11
C GLU A 4 -19.78 29.27 20.90
N LYS A 5 -18.91 29.69 21.82
CA LYS A 5 -17.48 29.31 21.81
C LYS A 5 -17.30 27.81 22.05
N LEU A 6 -18.13 27.21 22.91
CA LEU A 6 -18.11 25.77 23.16
C LEU A 6 -18.57 24.96 21.93
N LEU A 7 -19.59 25.44 21.21
CA LEU A 7 -20.06 24.81 19.97
C LEU A 7 -19.00 24.90 18.86
N ILE A 8 -18.34 26.05 18.71
CA ILE A 8 -17.24 26.22 17.76
C ILE A 8 -16.08 25.27 18.10
N LEU A 9 -15.72 25.15 19.38
CA LEU A 9 -14.64 24.26 19.83
C LEU A 9 -14.98 22.78 19.56
N LEU A 10 -16.21 22.35 19.86
CA LEU A 10 -16.69 21.00 19.57
C LEU A 10 -16.72 20.70 18.06
N GLY A 11 -17.14 21.67 17.24
CA GLY A 11 -17.12 21.55 15.79
C GLY A 11 -15.71 21.40 15.20
N LEU A 12 -14.73 22.14 15.75
CA LEU A 12 -13.33 22.02 15.35
C LEU A 12 -12.71 20.68 15.77
N ILE A 13 -13.04 20.17 16.96
CA ILE A 13 -12.59 18.85 17.41
C ILE A 13 -13.18 17.76 16.51
N ALA A 14 -14.46 17.84 16.17
CA ALA A 14 -15.12 16.87 15.29
C ALA A 14 -14.52 16.82 13.88
N SER A 15 -14.15 17.96 13.29
CA SER A 15 -13.54 18.00 11.94
C SER A 15 -12.13 17.39 11.90
N VAL A 16 -11.34 17.59 12.95
CA VAL A 16 -10.01 16.98 13.11
C VAL A 16 -10.13 15.46 13.28
N VAL A 17 -11.08 15.00 14.10
CA VAL A 17 -11.34 13.57 14.30
C VAL A 17 -11.81 12.91 12.99
N PHE A 18 -12.72 13.53 12.25
CA PHE A 18 -13.21 12.98 10.98
C PHE A 18 -12.09 12.82 9.94
N SER A 19 -11.16 13.77 9.87
CA SER A 19 -10.00 13.70 8.96
C SER A 19 -9.00 12.61 9.36
N ALA A 20 -8.91 12.26 10.63
CA ALA A 20 -8.04 11.19 11.14
C ALA A 20 -8.64 9.78 10.96
N LEU A 21 -9.97 9.67 10.85
CA LEU A 21 -10.69 8.40 10.66
C LEU A 21 -10.80 7.98 9.19
N GLY A 22 -10.04 8.58 8.28
CA GLY A 22 -9.89 8.11 6.90
C GLY A 22 -9.42 6.66 6.89
N TYR A 23 -10.37 5.73 6.82
CA TYR A 23 -10.13 4.29 6.85
C TYR A 23 -9.10 3.95 5.78
N ASP A 24 -7.96 3.44 6.22
CA ASP A 24 -6.81 3.15 5.39
C ASP A 24 -7.07 1.86 4.59
N MET A 25 -7.99 1.94 3.61
CA MET A 25 -8.35 0.87 2.67
C MET A 25 -7.16 0.46 1.79
N ARG A 26 -6.00 1.09 1.98
CA ARG A 26 -4.74 0.83 1.28
C ARG A 26 -4.15 -0.55 1.57
N LYS A 27 -4.70 -1.32 2.51
CA LYS A 27 -4.20 -2.66 2.91
C LYS A 27 -4.85 -3.83 2.16
N SER A 28 -5.38 -3.60 0.96
CA SER A 28 -6.24 -4.56 0.26
C SER A 28 -5.51 -5.56 -0.63
N ILE A 29 -4.17 -5.59 -0.62
CA ILE A 29 -3.42 -6.57 -1.43
C ILE A 29 -3.37 -7.89 -0.68
N VAL A 30 -3.99 -8.90 -1.25
CA VAL A 30 -4.00 -10.27 -0.71
C VAL A 30 -3.03 -11.12 -1.52
N TYR A 31 -2.23 -11.92 -0.83
CA TYR A 31 -1.31 -12.89 -1.41
C TYR A 31 -1.61 -14.26 -0.83
N ASP A 32 -1.90 -15.23 -1.71
CA ASP A 32 -2.11 -16.62 -1.33
C ASP A 32 -0.82 -17.42 -1.55
N LYS A 33 -0.41 -18.16 -0.51
CA LYS A 33 0.77 -19.05 -0.54
C LYS A 33 0.58 -20.21 -1.51
N LYS A 34 -0.66 -20.62 -1.77
CA LYS A 34 -0.98 -21.75 -2.68
C LYS A 34 -0.82 -21.36 -4.16
N THR A 35 -0.86 -20.07 -4.48
CA THR A 35 -0.67 -19.54 -5.83
C THR A 35 0.51 -18.55 -5.87
N PRO A 36 1.75 -19.03 -5.67
CA PRO A 36 2.93 -18.20 -5.70
C PRO A 36 3.15 -17.69 -7.13
N GLY A 37 2.93 -16.40 -7.35
CA GLY A 37 3.05 -15.78 -8.67
C GLY A 37 1.92 -14.81 -9.02
N VAL A 38 0.85 -14.79 -8.24
CA VAL A 38 -0.23 -13.81 -8.38
C VAL A 38 -0.51 -13.07 -7.08
N PHE A 39 -0.99 -11.84 -7.21
CA PHE A 39 -1.54 -11.04 -6.12
C PHE A 39 -2.98 -10.66 -6.47
N TYR A 40 -3.77 -10.39 -5.45
CA TYR A 40 -5.17 -10.02 -5.59
C TYR A 40 -5.34 -8.56 -5.18
N CYS A 41 -5.94 -7.75 -6.05
CA CYS A 41 -6.24 -6.36 -5.75
C CYS A 41 -7.70 -5.99 -6.06
N PRO A 42 -8.26 -4.98 -5.36
CA PRO A 42 -9.64 -4.53 -5.59
C PRO A 42 -9.76 -3.82 -6.93
N GLN A 43 -10.93 -3.96 -7.56
CA GLN A 43 -11.28 -3.23 -8.78
C GLN A 43 -12.01 -1.91 -8.52
N HIS A 44 -12.74 -1.83 -7.41
CA HIS A 44 -13.57 -0.68 -7.07
C HIS A 44 -13.47 -0.38 -5.57
N LYS A 45 -13.90 0.83 -5.19
CA LYS A 45 -14.05 1.20 -3.78
C LYS A 45 -15.10 0.29 -3.15
N VAL A 46 -14.68 -0.54 -2.21
CA VAL A 46 -15.61 -1.31 -1.39
C VAL A 46 -16.35 -0.36 -0.46
N THR A 47 -17.67 -0.25 -0.65
CA THR A 47 -18.59 0.46 0.27
C THR A 47 -19.02 -0.43 1.42
N ASP A 48 -19.12 -1.75 1.19
CA ASP A 48 -19.45 -2.77 2.18
C ASP A 48 -18.37 -3.88 2.21
N VAL A 49 -17.96 -4.30 3.40
CA VAL A 49 -16.90 -5.31 3.60
C VAL A 49 -17.22 -6.67 2.98
N ASP A 50 -18.49 -6.97 2.75
CA ASP A 50 -18.99 -8.29 2.32
C ASP A 50 -18.86 -8.55 0.82
N LYS A 51 -18.53 -7.53 0.00
CA LYS A 51 -18.47 -7.65 -1.46
C LYS A 51 -17.16 -7.13 -2.06
N LEU A 52 -16.02 -7.57 -1.51
CA LEU A 52 -14.71 -7.29 -2.08
C LEU A 52 -14.47 -8.14 -3.34
N ILE A 53 -14.73 -7.58 -4.52
CA ILE A 53 -14.33 -8.21 -5.79
C ILE A 53 -12.86 -7.92 -6.05
N VAL A 54 -12.03 -8.97 -5.93
CA VAL A 54 -10.60 -8.92 -6.26
C VAL A 54 -10.30 -9.60 -7.59
N ARG A 55 -9.29 -9.11 -8.31
CA ARG A 55 -8.77 -9.78 -9.50
C ARG A 55 -7.36 -10.27 -9.25
N ALA A 56 -7.08 -11.51 -9.68
CA ALA A 56 -5.74 -12.06 -9.68
C ALA A 56 -4.89 -11.39 -10.77
N ARG A 57 -3.70 -10.92 -10.42
CA ARG A 57 -2.73 -10.29 -11.31
C ARG A 57 -1.34 -10.87 -11.08
N PRO A 58 -0.46 -10.91 -12.10
CA PRO A 58 0.90 -11.44 -11.93
C PRO A 58 1.70 -10.59 -10.93
N LEU A 59 2.50 -11.22 -10.08
CA LEU A 59 3.32 -10.52 -9.09
C LEU A 59 4.31 -9.51 -9.70
N LYS A 60 4.72 -9.72 -10.97
CA LYS A 60 5.54 -8.76 -11.73
C LYS A 60 4.89 -7.37 -11.86
N LYS A 61 3.56 -7.33 -11.94
CA LYS A 61 2.76 -6.11 -12.06
C LYS A 61 2.55 -5.37 -10.75
N LEU A 62 2.79 -6.02 -9.61
CA LEU A 62 2.77 -5.33 -8.34
C LEU A 62 4.02 -4.44 -8.25
N CYS A 63 3.85 -3.13 -8.04
CA CYS A 63 4.95 -2.16 -7.96
C CYS A 63 5.95 -2.33 -9.12
N GLU A 64 5.45 -2.24 -10.34
CA GLU A 64 6.21 -2.28 -11.59
C GLU A 64 7.16 -1.08 -11.71
N PHE A 65 6.76 0.10 -11.21
CA PHE A 65 7.53 1.34 -11.32
C PHE A 65 8.22 1.78 -10.02
N ASP A 66 8.39 0.85 -9.06
CA ASP A 66 9.00 1.12 -7.75
C ASP A 66 8.28 2.24 -6.96
N GLY A 67 6.97 2.44 -7.20
CA GLY A 67 6.20 3.51 -6.56
C GLY A 67 6.69 4.91 -6.93
N LYS A 68 7.40 5.06 -8.06
CA LYS A 68 7.82 6.36 -8.57
C LYS A 68 6.60 7.09 -9.13
N LYS A 69 6.45 8.36 -8.71
CA LYS A 69 5.51 9.30 -9.31
C LYS A 69 6.31 10.42 -10.01
N PRO A 70 5.88 10.88 -11.19
CA PRO A 70 4.68 10.49 -11.93
C PRO A 70 4.80 9.13 -12.63
N LEU A 71 3.68 8.41 -12.75
CA LEU A 71 3.59 7.18 -13.53
C LEU A 71 3.54 7.51 -15.04
N PRO A 72 4.01 6.62 -15.94
CA PRO A 72 3.95 6.85 -17.39
C PRO A 72 2.52 7.09 -17.88
N SER A 73 2.33 7.93 -18.89
CA SER A 73 0.99 8.23 -19.45
C SER A 73 0.30 7.01 -20.09
N SER A 74 1.08 6.02 -20.52
CA SER A 74 0.59 4.74 -21.04
C SER A 74 0.28 3.70 -19.95
N TYR A 75 0.62 4.00 -18.69
CA TYR A 75 0.34 3.10 -17.58
C TYR A 75 -1.15 3.15 -17.25
N LYS A 76 -1.82 2.01 -17.45
CA LYS A 76 -3.20 1.81 -17.04
C LYS A 76 -3.19 1.10 -15.71
N SER A 77 -3.75 1.74 -14.70
CA SER A 77 -3.83 1.19 -13.35
C SER A 77 -4.53 -0.16 -13.36
N ASP A 78 -3.81 -1.19 -12.92
CA ASP A 78 -4.35 -2.55 -12.88
C ASP A 78 -5.27 -2.78 -11.68
N CYS A 79 -5.14 -1.90 -10.68
CA CYS A 79 -5.85 -1.93 -9.40
C CYS A 79 -6.51 -0.57 -9.10
N TYR A 80 -7.57 -0.60 -8.28
CA TYR A 80 -8.25 0.62 -7.84
C TYR A 80 -7.27 1.61 -7.22
N ALA A 81 -7.30 2.87 -7.67
CA ALA A 81 -6.50 3.98 -7.16
C ALA A 81 -4.97 3.75 -7.11
N ASP A 82 -4.41 3.01 -8.08
CA ASP A 82 -2.97 2.73 -8.19
C ASP A 82 -2.40 2.07 -6.91
N ILE A 83 -3.22 1.28 -6.20
CA ILE A 83 -2.79 0.62 -4.96
C ILE A 83 -1.58 -0.29 -5.20
N ASP A 84 -1.45 -0.86 -6.41
CA ASP A 84 -0.29 -1.65 -6.83
C ASP A 84 1.00 -0.84 -6.93
N GLU A 85 0.94 0.46 -7.23
CA GLU A 85 2.09 1.39 -7.24
C GLU A 85 2.17 2.26 -5.97
N SER A 86 1.35 1.95 -4.96
CA SER A 86 1.43 2.63 -3.67
C SER A 86 2.63 2.14 -2.85
N ASP A 87 3.07 2.93 -1.87
CA ASP A 87 4.09 2.52 -0.89
C ASP A 87 3.74 1.18 -0.23
N PHE A 88 2.45 0.91 0.00
CA PHE A 88 1.98 -0.35 0.57
C PHE A 88 2.16 -1.50 -0.43
N GLY A 89 1.74 -1.32 -1.68
CA GLY A 89 1.88 -2.33 -2.72
C GLY A 89 3.32 -2.70 -3.00
N CYS A 90 4.20 -1.70 -3.06
CA CYS A 90 5.63 -1.93 -3.14
C CYS A 90 6.14 -2.74 -1.95
N LYS A 91 5.84 -2.32 -0.71
CA LYS A 91 6.27 -3.04 0.49
C LYS A 91 5.80 -4.51 0.48
N GLU A 92 4.58 -4.77 0.04
CA GLU A 92 4.05 -6.12 -0.08
C GLU A 92 4.78 -6.94 -1.15
N LYS A 93 5.11 -6.37 -2.32
CA LYS A 93 5.96 -7.05 -3.31
C LYS A 93 7.26 -7.53 -2.68
N TYR A 94 7.99 -6.63 -2.00
CA TYR A 94 9.26 -6.96 -1.38
C TYR A 94 9.11 -8.07 -0.33
N ARG A 95 8.06 -8.01 0.50
CA ARG A 95 7.77 -9.05 1.49
C ARG A 95 7.46 -10.40 0.85
N ILE A 96 6.72 -10.42 -0.26
CA ILE A 96 6.40 -11.65 -1.00
C ILE A 96 7.65 -12.22 -1.65
N MET A 97 8.46 -11.39 -2.32
CA MET A 97 9.68 -11.83 -2.98
C MET A 97 10.71 -12.40 -2.00
N LEU A 98 10.85 -11.82 -0.80
CA LEU A 98 11.69 -12.36 0.27
C LEU A 98 11.21 -13.70 0.83
N ARG A 99 9.92 -14.02 0.70
CA ARG A 99 9.38 -15.33 1.08
C ARG A 99 9.58 -16.37 -0.01
N LEU A 100 9.50 -15.96 -1.28
CA LEU A 100 9.75 -16.83 -2.43
C LEU A 100 11.24 -17.15 -2.57
N HIS A 101 12.09 -16.17 -2.32
CA HIS A 101 13.55 -16.29 -2.39
C HIS A 101 14.16 -15.89 -1.04
N PRO A 102 14.10 -16.77 -0.03
CA PRO A 102 14.67 -16.50 1.28
C PRO A 102 16.21 -16.41 1.21
N PRO A 103 16.86 -15.62 2.08
CA PRO A 103 18.32 -15.57 2.16
C PRO A 103 18.91 -16.97 2.39
N GLY A 104 19.86 -17.37 1.54
CA GLY A 104 20.45 -18.72 1.58
C GLY A 104 19.77 -19.75 0.65
N SER A 105 18.73 -19.36 -0.11
CA SER A 105 18.30 -20.15 -1.28
C SER A 105 19.34 -20.11 -2.39
N GLU A 106 19.33 -21.10 -3.30
CA GLU A 106 20.21 -21.12 -4.49
C GLU A 106 20.05 -19.89 -5.40
N ASP A 107 18.92 -19.19 -5.28
CA ASP A 107 18.66 -17.95 -6.00
C ASP A 107 19.37 -16.74 -5.35
N ASN A 108 20.33 -16.15 -6.07
CA ASN A 108 21.00 -14.88 -5.73
C ASN A 108 20.07 -13.64 -5.73
N SER A 109 18.77 -13.82 -5.91
CA SER A 109 17.80 -12.73 -5.94
C SER A 109 17.39 -12.25 -4.53
N ALA A 110 17.60 -13.07 -3.50
CA ALA A 110 17.27 -12.74 -2.11
C ALA A 110 17.95 -11.44 -1.63
N GLU A 111 19.25 -11.30 -1.91
CA GLU A 111 20.05 -10.12 -1.51
C GLU A 111 19.56 -8.84 -2.18
N LYS A 112 19.13 -8.93 -3.44
CA LYS A 112 18.51 -7.82 -4.19
C LYS A 112 17.22 -7.37 -3.52
N TRP A 113 16.33 -8.30 -3.18
CA TRP A 113 15.05 -7.98 -2.55
C TRP A 113 15.22 -7.48 -1.11
N GLN A 114 16.20 -8.01 -0.38
CA GLN A 114 16.57 -7.56 0.97
C GLN A 114 17.06 -6.11 0.95
N SER A 115 17.98 -5.79 0.03
CA SER A 115 18.54 -4.46 -0.14
C SER A 115 17.47 -3.43 -0.51
N ALA A 116 16.56 -3.80 -1.42
CA ALA A 116 15.46 -2.93 -1.83
C ALA A 116 14.44 -2.70 -0.70
N TYR A 117 14.09 -3.73 0.09
CA TYR A 117 13.25 -3.57 1.28
C TYR A 117 13.90 -2.63 2.31
N ASN A 118 15.20 -2.81 2.57
CA ASN A 118 15.95 -1.95 3.49
C ASN A 118 16.03 -0.50 3.02
N LYS A 119 16.12 -0.26 1.71
CA LYS A 119 16.10 1.09 1.13
C LYS A 119 14.75 1.77 1.36
N LEU A 120 13.65 1.05 1.19
CA LEU A 120 12.29 1.56 1.47
C LEU A 120 12.08 1.91 2.94
N THR A 121 12.51 1.03 3.86
CA THR A 121 12.35 1.28 5.30
C THR A 121 13.16 2.48 5.78
N LYS A 122 14.40 2.64 5.30
CA LYS A 122 15.25 3.81 5.58
C LYS A 122 14.64 5.12 5.05
N LYS A 123 14.09 5.12 3.83
CA LYS A 123 13.41 6.32 3.26
C LYS A 123 12.23 6.75 4.13
N LYS A 124 11.43 5.80 4.63
CA LYS A 124 10.30 6.07 5.53
C LYS A 124 10.72 6.64 6.88
N GLN A 125 11.82 6.13 7.47
CA GLN A 125 12.38 6.66 8.71
C GLN A 125 12.88 8.11 8.54
N LYS A 126 13.49 8.42 7.39
CA LYS A 126 13.96 9.79 7.09
C LYS A 126 12.80 10.77 6.87
N GLY A 127 11.72 10.34 6.21
CA GLY A 127 10.51 11.15 6.04
C GLY A 127 9.74 11.42 7.34
N ARG A 128 9.72 10.46 8.28
CA ARG A 128 9.10 10.66 9.62
C ARG A 128 9.89 11.57 10.56
N LYS A 129 11.18 11.79 10.30
CA LYS A 129 12.01 12.73 11.08
C LYS A 129 11.88 14.19 10.62
N HIS A 130 11.21 14.43 9.50
CA HIS A 130 11.02 15.75 8.90
C HIS A 130 9.63 16.36 9.16
N TYR A 131 8.83 15.71 10.02
CA TYR A 131 7.55 16.20 10.54
C TYR A 131 7.66 16.35 12.06
#